data_AF-A0A6M0R7P2-F1
#
_entry.id   AF-A0A6M0R7P2-F1
#
_cell.length_a   1.000
_cell.length_b   1.000
_cell.length_c   1.000
_cell.angle_alpha   90.00
_cell.angle_beta   90.00
_cell.angle_gamma   90.00
#
_symmetry.space_group_name_H-M   'P 1'
#
loop_
_entity.id
_entity.type
_entity.pdbx_description
1 polymer ?
#
loop_
_entity_poly.entity_id
_entity_poly.type
_entity_poly.pdbx_seq_one_letter_code
_entity_poly.pdbx_strand_id
1 'polypeptide(L)'
;MKINGISADWIRSTLESMETPEQTKKRQFKENVNWLIAKYEHEQFKENIRLCETILGDIKEELESINEFTDESLMEDNINDKDIQINNNLDSREGREVKILLDTKTYGRKPSKDIVEETFISNGVEKDIYETGMVNMRLVKNQVVIRVNELIEEIIKGKSFTLAAFKYGDDNKIHRTKACWESQDLLALDFDQGITPEEFLERSKELNLMPTFVYTSFSDTMKLRKFRAVYVLKERLYDYRDANTCTLALMELFKECDKACKNPSRLYYGGREIVYKDITRSIDPYEIIDTYCYSLFGESDNSNYKRNIRTFCSKVALNLENGLPKKNVANVADSISI
;
A
#
# COMPACT_ATOMS: atom_id res chain seq x y z
N MET A 1 -55.88 -6.94 15.49
CA MET A 1 -55.18 -7.70 16.54
C MET A 1 -54.42 -6.70 17.42
N LYS A 2 -54.52 -6.79 18.75
CA LYS A 2 -53.79 -5.89 19.68
C LYS A 2 -52.63 -6.67 20.30
N ILE A 3 -51.43 -6.11 20.27
CA ILE A 3 -50.26 -6.66 20.99
C ILE A 3 -49.99 -5.69 22.15
N ASN A 4 -50.11 -6.17 23.39
CA ASN A 4 -49.95 -5.35 24.61
C ASN A 4 -50.72 -4.02 24.61
N GLY A 5 -51.99 -4.03 24.17
CA GLY A 5 -52.84 -2.84 24.19
C GLY A 5 -52.61 -1.83 23.07
N ILE A 6 -51.56 -2.01 22.26
CA ILE A 6 -51.25 -1.16 21.10
C ILE A 6 -51.86 -1.78 19.84
N SER A 7 -52.48 -0.94 19.01
CA SER A 7 -53.07 -1.38 17.73
C SER A 7 -51.96 -1.82 16.77
N ALA A 8 -52.07 -3.04 16.23
CA ALA A 8 -51.13 -3.53 15.22
C ALA A 8 -51.09 -2.62 13.96
N ASP A 9 -52.19 -1.95 13.64
CA ASP A 9 -52.25 -1.01 12.50
C ASP A 9 -51.49 0.28 12.79
N TRP A 10 -51.43 0.71 14.05
CA TRP A 10 -50.62 1.87 14.46
C TRP A 10 -49.13 1.54 14.43
N ILE A 11 -48.74 0.33 14.87
CA ILE A 11 -47.35 -0.13 14.80
C ILE A 11 -46.90 -0.24 13.34
N ARG A 12 -47.74 -0.81 12.47
CA ARG A 12 -47.46 -0.96 11.03
C ARG A 12 -47.31 0.40 10.35
N SER A 13 -48.25 1.33 10.57
CA SER A 13 -48.16 2.69 10.05
C SER A 13 -46.93 3.45 10.56
N THR A 14 -46.53 3.24 11.83
CA THR A 14 -45.33 3.86 12.39
C THR A 14 -44.06 3.30 11.76
N LEU A 15 -43.96 1.98 11.59
CA LEU A 15 -42.82 1.33 10.94
C LEU A 15 -42.72 1.67 9.45
N GLU A 16 -43.85 1.82 8.75
CA GLU A 16 -43.90 2.26 7.35
C GLU A 16 -43.53 3.74 7.19
N SER A 17 -43.67 4.56 8.25
CA SER A 17 -43.27 5.97 8.26
C SER A 17 -41.80 6.21 8.67
N MET A 18 -41.10 5.17 9.13
CA MET A 18 -39.70 5.27 9.53
C MET A 18 -38.78 5.20 8.31
N GLU A 19 -37.96 6.23 8.10
CA GLU A 19 -36.88 6.18 7.10
C GLU A 19 -35.92 5.03 7.38
N THR A 20 -35.51 4.30 6.35
CA THR A 20 -34.48 3.27 6.49
C THR A 20 -33.13 3.90 6.86
N PRO A 21 -32.19 3.14 7.45
CA PRO A 21 -30.84 3.65 7.75
C PRO A 21 -30.12 4.23 6.51
N GLU A 22 -30.36 3.66 5.33
CA GLU A 22 -29.89 4.17 4.05
C GLU A 22 -30.49 5.56 3.72
N GLN A 23 -31.81 5.70 3.87
CA GLN A 23 -32.54 6.94 3.60
C GLN A 23 -32.13 8.05 4.57
N THR A 24 -31.98 7.73 5.86
CA THR A 24 -31.49 8.68 6.87
C THR A 24 -30.05 9.12 6.58
N LYS A 25 -29.14 8.21 6.20
CA LYS A 25 -27.77 8.57 5.78
C LYS A 25 -27.78 9.48 4.56
N LYS A 26 -28.63 9.20 3.56
CA LYS A 26 -28.75 10.01 2.34
C LYS A 26 -29.31 11.41 2.64
N ARG A 27 -30.28 11.52 3.55
CA ARG A 27 -30.83 12.80 4.00
C ARG A 27 -29.81 13.62 4.79
N GLN A 28 -29.14 13.00 5.77
CA GLN A 28 -28.07 13.66 6.55
C GLN A 28 -26.91 14.13 5.68
N PHE A 29 -26.51 13.33 4.68
CA PHE A 29 -25.53 13.74 3.69
C PHE A 29 -25.99 14.98 2.91
N LYS A 30 -27.23 14.99 2.43
CA LYS A 30 -27.82 16.13 1.71
C LYS A 30 -27.93 17.38 2.58
N GLU A 31 -28.32 17.23 3.85
CA GLU A 31 -28.37 18.33 4.83
C GLU A 31 -26.97 18.90 5.13
N ASN A 32 -25.96 18.04 5.28
CA ASN A 32 -24.57 18.45 5.50
C ASN A 32 -23.98 19.17 4.28
N VAL A 33 -24.28 18.70 3.07
CA VAL A 33 -23.88 19.36 1.82
C VAL A 33 -24.56 20.72 1.70
N ASN A 34 -25.87 20.81 1.96
CA ASN A 34 -26.60 22.08 1.93
C ASN A 34 -26.08 23.08 2.97
N TRP A 35 -25.72 22.60 4.16
CA TRP A 35 -25.10 23.43 5.19
C TRP A 35 -23.71 23.93 4.77
N LEU A 36 -22.90 23.09 4.12
CA LEU A 36 -21.60 23.49 3.57
C LEU A 36 -21.75 24.53 2.45
N ILE A 37 -22.72 24.34 1.55
CA ILE A 37 -23.07 25.29 0.47
C ILE A 37 -23.52 26.63 1.05
N ALA A 38 -24.34 26.62 2.12
CA ALA A 38 -24.82 27.84 2.77
C ALA A 38 -23.73 28.56 3.59
N LYS A 39 -22.75 27.81 4.13
CA LYS A 39 -21.68 28.35 4.97
C LYS A 39 -20.50 28.91 4.18
N TYR A 40 -20.24 28.37 2.99
CA TYR A 40 -19.15 28.77 2.12
C TYR A 40 -19.73 29.23 0.78
N GLU A 41 -20.08 30.52 0.68
CA GLU A 41 -20.41 31.19 -0.58
C GLU A 41 -19.16 31.35 -1.47
N HIS A 42 -18.50 30.24 -1.79
CA HIS A 42 -17.37 30.22 -2.72
C HIS A 42 -17.90 29.69 -4.04
N GLU A 43 -18.03 30.54 -5.06
CA GLU A 43 -18.56 30.17 -6.38
C GLU A 43 -17.85 28.94 -6.96
N GLN A 44 -16.54 28.78 -6.70
CA GLN A 44 -15.77 27.58 -7.07
C GLN A 44 -16.34 26.27 -6.49
N PHE A 45 -16.88 26.28 -5.27
CA PHE A 45 -17.46 25.10 -4.64
C PHE A 45 -18.81 24.73 -5.27
N LYS A 46 -19.62 25.72 -5.63
CA LYS A 46 -20.86 25.51 -6.40
C LYS A 46 -20.56 24.96 -7.79
N GLU A 47 -19.51 25.47 -8.45
CA GLU A 47 -19.02 24.98 -9.74
C GLU A 47 -18.65 23.49 -9.67
N ASN A 48 -17.88 23.11 -8.63
CA ASN A 48 -17.46 21.72 -8.44
C ASN A 48 -18.64 20.79 -8.12
N ILE A 49 -19.62 21.24 -7.33
CA ILE A 49 -20.85 20.47 -7.06
C ILE A 49 -21.64 20.27 -8.36
N ARG A 50 -21.82 21.32 -9.18
CA ARG A 50 -22.49 21.20 -10.49
C ARG A 50 -21.76 20.23 -11.41
N LEU A 51 -20.43 20.28 -11.45
CA LEU A 51 -19.62 19.36 -12.25
C LEU A 51 -19.83 17.90 -11.80
N CYS A 52 -19.85 17.65 -10.49
CA CYS A 52 -20.14 16.32 -9.96
C CYS A 52 -21.57 15.84 -10.29
N GLU A 53 -22.55 16.74 -10.27
CA GLU A 53 -23.93 16.42 -10.66
C GLU A 53 -24.05 16.09 -12.15
N THR A 54 -23.33 16.80 -13.02
CA THR A 54 -23.26 16.48 -14.45
C THR A 54 -22.64 15.10 -14.68
N ILE A 55 -21.48 14.82 -14.08
CA ILE A 55 -20.80 13.52 -14.21
C ILE A 55 -21.71 12.38 -13.72
N LEU A 56 -22.46 12.59 -12.64
CA LEU A 56 -23.42 11.59 -12.14
C LEU A 56 -24.62 11.40 -13.06
N GLY A 57 -25.01 12.43 -13.81
CA GLY A 57 -26.01 12.34 -14.88
C GLY A 57 -25.49 11.52 -16.05
N ASP A 58 -24.29 11.83 -16.53
CA ASP A 58 -23.64 11.14 -17.65
C ASP A 58 -23.45 9.64 -17.35
N ILE A 59 -22.99 9.31 -16.13
CA ILE A 59 -22.85 7.91 -15.69
C ILE A 59 -24.20 7.18 -15.65
N LYS A 60 -25.29 7.87 -15.31
CA LYS A 60 -26.63 7.26 -15.30
C LYS A 60 -27.17 7.03 -16.70
N GLU A 61 -26.99 7.99 -17.61
CA GLU A 61 -27.36 7.81 -19.02
C GLU A 61 -26.56 6.68 -19.65
N GLU A 62 -25.25 6.57 -19.36
CA GLU A 62 -24.43 5.43 -19.80
C GLU A 62 -24.95 4.11 -19.23
N LEU A 63 -25.30 4.04 -17.94
CA LEU A 63 -25.85 2.84 -17.32
C LEU A 63 -27.24 2.45 -17.88
N GLU A 64 -28.09 3.43 -18.20
CA GLU A 64 -29.38 3.20 -18.85
C GLU A 64 -29.20 2.68 -20.28
N SER A 65 -28.24 3.26 -21.03
CA SER A 65 -27.90 2.76 -22.38
C SER A 65 -27.32 1.34 -22.37
N ILE A 66 -26.55 0.99 -21.33
CA ILE A 66 -26.01 -0.36 -21.15
C ILE A 66 -27.12 -1.36 -20.82
N ASN A 67 -28.13 -0.95 -20.05
CA ASN A 67 -29.29 -1.79 -19.74
C ASN A 67 -30.23 -1.96 -20.95
N GLU A 68 -30.39 -0.94 -21.79
CA GLU A 68 -31.15 -1.07 -23.06
C GLU A 68 -30.46 -1.99 -24.08
N PHE A 69 -29.14 -2.17 -24.00
CA PHE A 69 -28.38 -3.11 -24.84
C PHE A 69 -28.50 -4.59 -24.40
N THR A 70 -29.18 -4.88 -23.29
CA THR A 70 -29.40 -6.25 -22.79
C THR A 70 -30.73 -6.88 -23.22
N ASP A 71 -31.36 -6.36 -24.27
CA ASP A 71 -32.44 -7.07 -24.97
C ASP A 71 -31.88 -8.04 -26.04
N GLU A 72 -32.17 -9.31 -25.79
CA GLU A 72 -31.93 -10.55 -26.55
C GLU A 72 -31.81 -10.40 -28.09
N SER A 73 -30.59 -10.52 -28.67
CA SER A 73 -30.32 -11.38 -29.87
C SER A 73 -28.89 -11.37 -30.47
N LEU A 74 -27.83 -10.80 -29.88
CA LEU A 74 -26.52 -10.66 -30.57
C LEU A 74 -25.27 -11.19 -29.84
N MET A 75 -25.43 -12.12 -28.89
CA MET A 75 -24.34 -12.56 -28.00
C MET A 75 -23.57 -13.82 -28.40
N GLU A 76 -23.53 -14.24 -29.67
CA GLU A 76 -22.69 -15.41 -30.04
C GLU A 76 -21.50 -15.12 -30.97
N ASP A 77 -21.50 -14.02 -31.74
CA ASP A 77 -20.42 -13.78 -32.71
C ASP A 77 -19.41 -12.68 -32.33
N ASN A 78 -19.63 -11.93 -31.24
CA ASN A 78 -18.76 -10.81 -30.82
C ASN A 78 -17.92 -11.08 -29.55
N ILE A 79 -18.04 -12.26 -28.96
CA ILE A 79 -17.29 -12.64 -27.75
C ILE A 79 -15.80 -12.88 -28.10
N ASN A 80 -15.50 -13.40 -29.30
CA ASN A 80 -14.14 -13.82 -29.63
C ASN A 80 -13.16 -12.64 -29.84
N ASP A 81 -13.58 -11.56 -30.50
CA ASP A 81 -12.70 -10.42 -30.78
C ASP A 81 -12.54 -9.48 -29.58
N LYS A 82 -13.57 -9.35 -28.74
CA LYS A 82 -13.47 -8.60 -27.48
C LYS A 82 -12.66 -9.37 -26.43
N ASP A 83 -12.76 -10.69 -26.37
CA ASP A 83 -11.89 -11.50 -25.50
C ASP A 83 -10.43 -11.44 -25.94
N ILE A 84 -10.15 -11.36 -27.25
CA ILE A 84 -8.79 -11.14 -27.74
C ILE A 84 -8.29 -9.72 -27.38
N GLN A 85 -9.12 -8.67 -27.48
CA GLN A 85 -8.74 -7.31 -27.07
C GLN A 85 -8.63 -7.12 -25.55
N ILE A 86 -9.45 -7.83 -24.76
CA ILE A 86 -9.38 -7.85 -23.30
C ILE A 86 -8.16 -8.66 -22.85
N ASN A 87 -7.84 -9.78 -23.50
CA ASN A 87 -6.62 -10.55 -23.24
C ASN A 87 -5.37 -9.78 -23.66
N ASN A 88 -5.39 -9.04 -24.77
CA ASN A 88 -4.29 -8.16 -25.15
C ASN A 88 -4.14 -6.94 -24.22
N ASN A 89 -5.22 -6.50 -23.54
CA ASN A 89 -5.17 -5.50 -22.45
C ASN A 89 -4.84 -6.08 -21.07
N LEU A 90 -5.00 -7.39 -20.87
CA LEU A 90 -4.52 -8.12 -19.70
C LEU A 90 -3.01 -8.42 -19.84
N ASP A 91 -2.51 -8.60 -21.06
CA ASP A 91 -1.09 -8.73 -21.37
C ASP A 91 -0.31 -7.41 -21.14
N SER A 92 -0.92 -6.25 -21.38
CA SER A 92 -0.31 -4.95 -20.99
C SER A 92 -0.33 -4.69 -19.47
N ARG A 93 -1.07 -5.53 -18.73
CA ARG A 93 -1.06 -5.62 -17.25
C ARG A 93 -0.20 -6.78 -16.74
N GLU A 94 0.64 -7.37 -17.57
CA GLU A 94 1.69 -8.28 -17.12
C GLU A 94 2.63 -7.55 -16.15
N GLY A 95 2.53 -7.94 -14.88
CA GLY A 95 3.46 -7.75 -13.76
C GLY A 95 4.30 -6.48 -13.80
N ARG A 96 3.87 -5.46 -13.03
CA ARG A 96 4.67 -4.27 -12.75
C ARG A 96 6.09 -4.67 -12.33
N GLU A 97 7.08 -4.03 -12.92
CA GLU A 97 8.48 -4.29 -12.62
C GLU A 97 8.96 -3.45 -11.45
N VAL A 98 9.86 -4.01 -10.65
CA VAL A 98 10.48 -3.35 -9.50
C VAL A 98 11.99 -3.51 -9.55
N LYS A 99 12.72 -2.48 -9.12
CA LYS A 99 14.17 -2.46 -9.07
C LYS A 99 14.65 -2.68 -7.64
N ILE A 100 15.37 -3.78 -7.42
CA ILE A 100 15.79 -4.24 -6.08
C ILE A 100 17.17 -4.88 -6.11
N LEU A 101 17.77 -5.13 -4.94
CA LEU A 101 18.81 -6.15 -4.80
C LEU A 101 18.16 -7.49 -4.46
N LEU A 102 18.52 -8.55 -5.16
CA LEU A 102 18.00 -9.90 -4.94
C LEU A 102 19.14 -10.89 -4.69
N ASP A 103 19.04 -11.71 -3.66
CA ASP A 103 20.01 -12.75 -3.39
C ASP A 103 19.92 -13.83 -4.48
N THR A 104 21.06 -14.26 -5.00
CA THR A 104 21.11 -15.32 -6.02
C THR A 104 20.91 -16.71 -5.43
N LYS A 105 21.13 -16.88 -4.11
CA LYS A 105 21.04 -18.18 -3.42
C LYS A 105 19.66 -18.42 -2.81
N THR A 106 19.12 -19.62 -3.06
CA THR A 106 17.87 -20.11 -2.46
C THR A 106 18.13 -20.70 -1.08
N TYR A 107 17.10 -20.69 -0.23
CA TYR A 107 17.21 -21.17 1.14
C TYR A 107 15.92 -21.88 1.59
N GLY A 108 16.04 -23.11 2.12
CA GLY A 108 14.93 -23.80 2.79
C GLY A 108 14.72 -23.37 4.26
N ARG A 109 15.62 -22.56 4.81
CA ARG A 109 15.59 -22.00 6.17
C ARG A 109 16.18 -20.61 6.18
N LYS A 110 15.95 -19.83 7.24
CA LYS A 110 16.63 -18.54 7.41
C LYS A 110 18.17 -18.73 7.32
N PRO A 111 18.88 -17.90 6.54
CA PRO A 111 20.35 -17.86 6.57
C PRO A 111 20.86 -17.68 8.00
N SER A 112 21.83 -18.48 8.39
CA SER A 112 22.34 -18.55 9.76
C SER A 112 23.56 -17.67 9.95
N LYS A 113 23.63 -17.02 11.11
CA LYS A 113 24.82 -16.28 11.56
C LYS A 113 25.90 -17.19 12.13
N ASP A 114 25.59 -18.47 12.34
CA ASP A 114 26.44 -19.46 13.02
C ASP A 114 26.97 -20.52 12.04
N ILE A 115 26.57 -20.46 10.76
CA ILE A 115 27.05 -21.38 9.72
C ILE A 115 28.03 -20.62 8.85
N VAL A 116 29.28 -21.08 8.85
CA VAL A 116 30.33 -20.61 7.95
C VAL A 116 29.99 -21.08 6.53
N GLU A 117 29.96 -20.13 5.59
CA GLU A 117 29.71 -20.40 4.17
C GLU A 117 31.01 -20.38 3.36
N GLU A 118 31.95 -19.50 3.73
CA GLU A 118 33.26 -19.41 3.08
C GLU A 118 34.31 -19.00 4.11
N THR A 119 35.53 -19.53 3.97
CA THR A 119 36.69 -19.17 4.80
C THR A 119 37.81 -18.68 3.89
N PHE A 120 38.44 -17.56 4.24
CA PHE A 120 39.50 -16.95 3.42
C PHE A 120 40.62 -16.38 4.29
N ILE A 121 41.80 -16.19 3.68
CA ILE A 121 42.96 -15.61 4.37
C ILE A 121 43.02 -14.10 4.09
N SER A 122 43.12 -13.31 5.17
CA SER A 122 43.28 -11.85 5.12
C SER A 122 44.40 -11.45 6.04
N ASN A 123 45.47 -10.85 5.48
CA ASN A 123 46.69 -10.47 6.23
C ASN A 123 47.30 -11.63 7.04
N GLY A 124 47.31 -12.84 6.45
CA GLY A 124 47.86 -14.04 7.10
C GLY A 124 46.96 -14.63 8.20
N VAL A 125 45.75 -14.12 8.39
CA VAL A 125 44.79 -14.61 9.37
C VAL A 125 43.57 -15.20 8.65
N GLU A 126 43.17 -16.39 9.06
CA GLU A 126 41.95 -17.05 8.60
C GLU A 126 40.71 -16.29 9.09
N LYS A 127 39.78 -16.02 8.17
CA LYS A 127 38.53 -15.32 8.45
C LYS A 127 37.37 -16.08 7.84
N ASP A 128 36.34 -16.27 8.65
CA ASP A 128 35.09 -16.87 8.24
C ASP A 128 34.07 -15.82 7.78
N ILE A 129 33.33 -16.17 6.73
CA ILE A 129 32.14 -15.47 6.29
C ILE A 129 30.95 -16.39 6.52
N TYR A 130 30.08 -15.97 7.43
CA TYR A 130 28.83 -16.68 7.74
C TYR A 130 27.77 -16.44 6.66
N GLU A 131 26.77 -17.32 6.55
CA GLU A 131 25.73 -17.22 5.53
C GLU A 131 25.06 -15.84 5.50
N THR A 132 24.77 -15.25 6.67
CA THR A 132 24.20 -13.89 6.74
C THR A 132 25.12 -12.82 6.16
N GLY A 133 26.44 -12.99 6.28
CA GLY A 133 27.43 -12.11 5.65
C GLY A 133 27.45 -12.31 4.13
N MET A 134 27.42 -13.56 3.67
CA MET A 134 27.41 -13.90 2.25
C MET A 134 26.15 -13.40 1.53
N VAL A 135 24.98 -13.43 2.18
CA VAL A 135 23.74 -12.81 1.65
C VAL A 135 23.98 -11.35 1.27
N ASN A 136 24.58 -10.56 2.17
CA ASN A 136 24.88 -9.15 1.87
C ASN A 136 25.84 -9.00 0.69
N MET A 137 26.87 -9.84 0.61
CA MET A 137 27.85 -9.81 -0.49
C MET A 137 27.25 -10.14 -1.85
N ARG A 138 26.27 -11.06 -1.91
CA ARG A 138 25.57 -11.40 -3.15
C ARG A 138 24.57 -10.32 -3.56
N LEU A 139 23.84 -9.75 -2.60
CA LEU A 139 22.88 -8.68 -2.87
C LEU A 139 23.52 -7.47 -3.54
N VAL A 140 24.63 -6.97 -2.99
CA VAL A 140 25.30 -5.79 -3.57
C VAL A 140 25.90 -6.03 -4.96
N LYS A 141 25.94 -7.29 -5.42
CA LYS A 141 26.40 -7.67 -6.76
C LYS A 141 25.24 -7.99 -7.71
N ASN A 142 24.00 -8.05 -7.22
CA ASN A 142 22.85 -8.53 -7.99
C ASN A 142 21.65 -7.58 -7.82
N GLN A 143 21.81 -6.37 -8.37
CA GLN A 143 20.69 -5.46 -8.58
C GLN A 143 19.94 -5.87 -9.85
N VAL A 144 18.63 -6.04 -9.74
CA VAL A 144 17.78 -6.54 -10.83
C VAL A 144 16.55 -5.65 -10.99
N VAL A 145 16.02 -5.63 -12.22
CA VAL A 145 14.64 -5.26 -12.50
C VAL A 145 13.89 -6.57 -12.68
N ILE A 146 12.82 -6.78 -11.92
CA ILE A 146 12.11 -8.06 -11.85
C ILE A 146 10.61 -7.80 -11.79
N ARG A 147 9.79 -8.67 -12.42
CA ARG A 147 8.34 -8.57 -12.32
C ARG A 147 7.89 -8.98 -10.91
N VAL A 148 6.84 -8.34 -10.38
CA VAL A 148 6.34 -8.64 -9.02
C VAL A 148 5.98 -10.12 -8.83
N ASN A 149 5.43 -10.79 -9.85
CA ASN A 149 5.15 -12.23 -9.79
C ASN A 149 6.41 -13.07 -9.60
N GLU A 150 7.45 -12.78 -10.38
CA GLU A 150 8.74 -13.47 -10.29
C GLU A 150 9.40 -13.20 -8.95
N LEU A 151 9.35 -11.96 -8.45
CA LEU A 151 9.83 -11.62 -7.11
C LEU A 151 9.15 -12.47 -6.03
N ILE A 152 7.83 -12.64 -6.11
CA ILE A 152 7.07 -13.49 -5.19
C ILE A 152 7.60 -14.94 -5.24
N GLU A 153 7.82 -15.51 -6.42
CA GLU A 153 8.38 -16.85 -6.56
C GLU A 153 9.78 -16.97 -5.96
N GLU A 154 10.65 -15.98 -6.20
CA GLU A 154 12.01 -15.95 -5.67
C GLU A 154 12.03 -15.85 -4.13
N ILE A 155 11.11 -15.07 -3.54
CA ILE A 155 10.93 -14.96 -2.08
C ILE A 155 10.56 -16.30 -1.46
N ILE A 156 9.68 -17.08 -2.12
CA ILE A 156 9.22 -18.40 -1.64
C ILE A 156 10.28 -19.49 -1.83
N LYS A 157 11.20 -19.32 -2.80
CA LYS A 157 12.46 -20.08 -2.87
C LYS A 157 13.45 -19.68 -1.76
N GLY A 158 13.05 -18.78 -0.86
CA GLY A 158 13.82 -18.36 0.30
C GLY A 158 14.89 -17.29 0.03
N LYS A 159 14.87 -16.68 -1.15
CA LYS A 159 15.86 -15.65 -1.51
C LYS A 159 15.60 -14.39 -0.70
N SER A 160 16.69 -13.79 -0.22
CA SER A 160 16.62 -12.52 0.50
C SER A 160 16.66 -11.36 -0.49
N PHE A 161 16.15 -10.19 -0.11
CA PHE A 161 16.11 -9.02 -0.99
C PHE A 161 16.15 -7.71 -0.20
N THR A 162 16.33 -6.59 -0.91
CA THR A 162 16.10 -5.25 -0.37
C THR A 162 14.91 -4.60 -1.04
N LEU A 163 14.27 -3.65 -0.35
CA LEU A 163 13.20 -2.86 -0.95
C LEU A 163 13.73 -1.79 -1.90
N ALA A 164 14.92 -1.26 -1.58
CA ALA A 164 15.55 -0.19 -2.33
C ALA A 164 16.48 -0.71 -3.42
N ALA A 165 16.58 0.09 -4.48
CA ALA A 165 17.69 0.10 -5.42
C ALA A 165 18.80 1.05 -4.92
N PHE A 166 20.01 0.79 -5.37
CA PHE A 166 21.21 1.51 -4.98
C PHE A 166 22.04 1.87 -6.21
N LYS A 167 22.64 3.05 -6.14
CA LYS A 167 23.66 3.51 -7.09
C LYS A 167 25.04 3.08 -6.63
N TYR A 168 26.00 3.12 -7.56
CA TYR A 168 27.41 2.92 -7.25
C TYR A 168 27.92 4.06 -6.36
N GLY A 169 28.74 3.72 -5.37
CA GLY A 169 29.57 4.68 -4.64
C GLY A 169 30.83 5.04 -5.42
N ASP A 170 31.65 5.92 -4.84
CA ASP A 170 32.87 6.44 -5.47
C ASP A 170 33.92 5.35 -5.75
N ASP A 171 33.86 4.22 -5.03
CA ASP A 171 34.70 3.04 -5.25
C ASP A 171 34.16 2.11 -6.35
N ASN A 172 33.17 2.57 -7.12
CA ASN A 172 32.49 1.84 -8.17
C ASN A 172 31.85 0.52 -7.68
N LYS A 173 31.36 0.51 -6.43
CA LYS A 173 30.61 -0.61 -5.83
C LYS A 173 29.28 -0.14 -5.26
N ILE A 174 28.29 -1.03 -5.24
CA ILE A 174 27.04 -0.78 -4.52
C ILE A 174 27.28 -1.00 -3.03
N HIS A 175 26.91 -0.01 -2.22
CA HIS A 175 26.84 -0.14 -0.77
C HIS A 175 25.40 0.04 -0.31
N ARG A 176 24.97 -0.76 0.66
CA ARG A 176 23.62 -0.61 1.24
C ARG A 176 23.56 0.47 2.32
N THR A 177 23.90 1.68 1.92
CA THR A 177 23.93 2.86 2.78
C THR A 177 22.96 3.91 2.27
N LYS A 178 22.61 4.88 3.12
CA LYS A 178 21.80 6.03 2.70
C LYS A 178 22.45 6.83 1.57
N ALA A 179 23.78 6.93 1.52
CA ALA A 179 24.49 7.69 0.49
C ALA A 179 24.37 7.05 -0.91
N CYS A 180 24.33 5.72 -0.95
CA CYS A 180 24.16 4.94 -2.17
C CYS A 180 22.70 4.57 -2.44
N TRP A 181 21.74 4.93 -1.57
CA TRP A 181 20.32 4.72 -1.84
C TRP A 181 19.92 5.54 -3.07
N GLU A 182 19.19 4.92 -4.00
CA GLU A 182 18.82 5.53 -5.28
C GLU A 182 17.31 5.70 -5.41
N SER A 183 16.56 4.63 -5.18
CA SER A 183 15.10 4.65 -5.34
C SER A 183 14.43 3.44 -4.67
N GLN A 184 13.10 3.45 -4.60
CA GLN A 184 12.33 2.35 -4.01
C GLN A 184 10.96 2.22 -4.66
N ASP A 185 10.62 1.00 -5.10
CA ASP A 185 9.31 0.63 -5.66
C ASP A 185 8.42 -0.13 -4.66
N LEU A 186 9.02 -0.60 -3.57
CA LEU A 186 8.38 -1.48 -2.60
C LEU A 186 8.43 -0.85 -1.21
N LEU A 187 7.36 -0.95 -0.44
CA LEU A 187 7.41 -0.81 1.02
C LEU A 187 7.11 -2.15 1.66
N ALA A 188 7.64 -2.41 2.85
CA ALA A 188 7.29 -3.61 3.59
C ALA A 188 7.27 -3.38 5.10
N LEU A 189 6.42 -4.16 5.77
CA LEU A 189 6.36 -4.28 7.22
C LEU A 189 6.67 -5.72 7.62
N ASP A 190 7.49 -5.89 8.66
CA ASP A 190 7.87 -7.18 9.26
C ASP A 190 7.11 -7.34 10.58
N PHE A 191 6.36 -8.42 10.75
CA PHE A 191 5.59 -8.71 11.94
C PHE A 191 6.13 -10.00 12.58
N ASP A 192 6.62 -9.90 13.81
CA ASP A 192 7.13 -11.04 14.58
C ASP A 192 6.16 -11.54 15.65
N GLN A 193 5.15 -10.73 16.01
CA GLN A 193 4.15 -10.99 17.04
C GLN A 193 3.03 -9.93 17.05
N GLY A 194 2.01 -10.12 17.89
CA GLY A 194 1.04 -9.08 18.26
C GLY A 194 -0.18 -8.95 17.34
N ILE A 195 -0.07 -9.44 16.11
CA ILE A 195 -1.17 -9.46 15.14
C ILE A 195 -1.02 -10.68 14.23
N THR A 196 -2.13 -11.25 13.78
CA THR A 196 -2.16 -12.32 12.76
C THR A 196 -2.26 -11.74 11.35
N PRO A 197 -1.90 -12.49 10.29
CA PRO A 197 -2.12 -12.03 8.91
C PRO A 197 -3.56 -11.66 8.63
N GLU A 198 -4.52 -12.41 9.18
CA GLU A 198 -5.95 -12.22 8.96
C GLU A 198 -6.44 -10.90 9.60
N GLU A 199 -6.06 -10.64 10.85
CA GLU A 199 -6.36 -9.36 11.53
C GLU A 199 -5.67 -8.17 10.83
N PHE A 200 -4.43 -8.36 10.36
CA PHE A 200 -3.72 -7.36 9.60
C PHE A 200 -4.45 -7.01 8.29
N LEU A 201 -4.91 -8.00 7.54
CA LEU A 201 -5.63 -7.81 6.28
C LEU A 201 -6.99 -7.13 6.49
N GLU A 202 -7.73 -7.48 7.55
CA GLU A 202 -8.98 -6.80 7.86
C GLU A 202 -8.75 -5.33 8.20
N ARG A 203 -7.74 -5.02 9.04
CA ARG A 203 -7.38 -3.63 9.34
C ARG A 203 -6.86 -2.87 8.11
N SER A 204 -6.08 -3.53 7.27
CA SER A 204 -5.65 -2.97 5.97
C SER A 204 -6.84 -2.62 5.08
N LYS A 205 -7.89 -3.44 5.08
CA LYS A 205 -9.13 -3.19 4.34
C LYS A 205 -9.90 -1.99 4.90
N GLU A 206 -10.04 -1.90 6.23
CA GLU A 206 -10.68 -0.77 6.91
C GLU A 206 -9.97 0.56 6.62
N LEU A 207 -8.64 0.53 6.55
CA LEU A 207 -7.81 1.70 6.23
C LEU A 207 -7.73 2.00 4.72
N ASN A 208 -8.28 1.14 3.86
CA ASN A 208 -8.07 1.17 2.41
C ASN A 208 -6.57 1.14 2.01
N LEU A 209 -5.76 0.43 2.80
CA LEU A 209 -4.32 0.21 2.60
C LEU A 209 -4.03 -1.28 2.47
N MET A 210 -4.64 -1.93 1.49
CA MET A 210 -4.36 -3.34 1.20
C MET A 210 -2.93 -3.51 0.65
N PRO A 211 -2.14 -4.48 1.15
CA PRO A 211 -0.85 -4.80 0.57
C PRO A 211 -1.02 -5.39 -0.85
N THR A 212 0.08 -5.48 -1.60
CA THR A 212 0.10 -6.24 -2.85
C THR A 212 0.23 -7.72 -2.56
N PHE A 213 1.06 -8.11 -1.60
CA PHE A 213 1.15 -9.49 -1.14
C PHE A 213 1.65 -9.58 0.30
N VAL A 214 1.37 -10.71 0.94
CA VAL A 214 1.81 -11.03 2.30
C VAL A 214 2.39 -12.44 2.30
N TYR A 215 3.53 -12.62 2.96
CA TYR A 215 4.20 -13.92 3.04
C TYR A 215 4.69 -14.25 4.45
N THR A 216 4.71 -15.54 4.79
CA THR A 216 5.19 -16.03 6.09
C THR A 216 6.71 -16.07 6.16
N SER A 217 7.25 -15.73 7.32
CA SER A 217 8.69 -15.88 7.58
C SER A 217 9.08 -17.36 7.74
N PHE A 218 10.37 -17.68 7.63
CA PHE A 218 10.86 -19.04 7.88
C PHE A 218 10.55 -19.62 9.28
N SER A 219 10.26 -18.78 10.26
CA SER A 219 9.98 -19.17 11.64
C SER A 219 8.51 -18.95 12.04
N ASP A 220 7.62 -18.75 11.06
CA ASP A 220 6.18 -18.69 11.31
C ASP A 220 5.66 -19.99 11.91
N THR A 221 4.76 -19.89 12.87
CA THR A 221 4.07 -21.02 13.48
C THR A 221 2.66 -20.62 13.87
N MET A 222 1.73 -21.57 13.98
CA MET A 222 0.36 -21.28 14.44
C MET A 222 0.29 -20.60 15.81
N LYS A 223 1.26 -20.84 16.70
CA LYS A 223 1.31 -20.22 18.05
C LYS A 223 1.87 -18.81 18.04
N LEU A 224 2.75 -18.51 17.08
CA LEU A 224 3.42 -17.23 16.96
C LEU A 224 3.50 -16.90 15.47
N ARG A 225 2.51 -16.15 15.00
CA ARG A 225 2.41 -15.76 13.60
C ARG A 225 3.51 -14.74 13.28
N LYS A 226 4.25 -14.99 12.20
CA LYS A 226 5.34 -14.16 11.71
C LYS A 226 5.29 -14.02 10.21
N PHE A 227 5.07 -12.80 9.74
CA PHE A 227 4.83 -12.54 8.33
C PHE A 227 5.32 -11.16 7.93
N ARG A 228 5.41 -10.95 6.62
CA ARG A 228 5.77 -9.68 6.02
C ARG A 228 4.72 -9.26 5.02
N ALA A 229 4.26 -8.02 5.13
CA ALA A 229 3.35 -7.42 4.18
C ALA A 229 4.15 -6.50 3.26
N VAL A 230 3.97 -6.67 1.94
CA VAL A 230 4.69 -5.91 0.91
C VAL A 230 3.70 -5.13 0.06
N TYR A 231 4.01 -3.85 -0.11
CA TYR A 231 3.25 -2.90 -0.91
C TYR A 231 4.08 -2.52 -2.13
N VAL A 232 3.52 -2.71 -3.32
CA VAL A 232 4.08 -2.16 -4.56
C VAL A 232 3.56 -0.73 -4.72
N LEU A 233 4.46 0.22 -4.94
CA LEU A 233 4.10 1.62 -5.13
C LEU A 233 3.58 1.86 -6.55
N LYS A 234 2.58 2.74 -6.69
CA LYS A 234 2.11 3.28 -7.98
C LYS A 234 3.24 3.99 -8.72
N GLU A 235 4.02 4.76 -7.98
CA GLU A 235 5.16 5.51 -8.51
C GLU A 235 6.42 5.22 -7.69
N ARG A 236 7.55 5.14 -8.39
CA ARG A 236 8.87 4.94 -7.76
C ARG A 236 9.25 6.17 -6.95
N LEU A 237 9.68 5.96 -5.72
CA LEU A 237 10.21 7.03 -4.88
C LEU A 237 11.70 7.25 -5.17
N TYR A 238 12.07 8.49 -5.47
CA TYR A 238 13.46 8.90 -5.72
C TYR A 238 14.05 9.79 -4.61
N ASP A 239 13.24 10.24 -3.64
CA ASP A 239 13.73 10.90 -2.43
C ASP A 239 13.66 9.93 -1.25
N TYR A 240 14.82 9.72 -0.61
CA TYR A 240 14.93 8.87 0.58
C TYR A 240 13.97 9.32 1.70
N ARG A 241 13.74 10.62 1.86
CA ARG A 241 12.83 11.18 2.88
C ARG A 241 11.39 10.79 2.61
N ASP A 242 10.96 10.74 1.35
CA ASP A 242 9.61 10.33 1.00
C ASP A 242 9.42 8.84 1.31
N ALA A 243 10.38 7.98 0.93
CA ALA A 243 10.36 6.56 1.26
C ALA A 243 10.36 6.30 2.78
N ASN A 244 11.20 7.04 3.52
CA ASN A 244 11.25 6.97 4.97
C ASN A 244 9.96 7.47 5.63
N THR A 245 9.33 8.53 5.09
CA THR A 245 8.04 9.04 5.56
C THR A 245 6.95 7.99 5.40
N CYS A 246 6.80 7.43 4.19
CA CYS A 246 5.78 6.43 3.92
C CYS A 246 5.95 5.19 4.80
N THR A 247 7.20 4.75 4.97
CA THR A 247 7.54 3.63 5.88
C THR A 247 7.11 3.95 7.31
N LEU A 248 7.44 5.14 7.82
CA LEU A 248 7.08 5.53 9.19
C LEU A 248 5.57 5.70 9.36
N ALA A 249 4.84 6.25 8.38
CA ALA A 249 3.39 6.35 8.42
C ALA A 249 2.74 4.95 8.50
N LEU A 250 3.19 4.00 7.67
CA LEU A 250 2.75 2.60 7.77
C LEU A 250 3.05 2.01 9.16
N MET A 251 4.23 2.26 9.72
CA MET A 251 4.57 1.75 11.05
C MET A 251 3.72 2.35 12.17
N GLU A 252 3.29 3.61 12.06
CA GLU A 252 2.39 4.24 13.04
C GLU A 252 0.94 3.72 12.91
N LEU A 253 0.51 3.36 11.70
CA LEU A 253 -0.78 2.71 11.45
C LEU A 253 -0.80 1.23 11.90
N PHE A 254 0.35 0.56 11.81
CA PHE A 254 0.52 -0.86 12.16
C PHE A 254 1.63 -1.02 13.21
N LYS A 255 1.37 -0.56 14.45
CA LYS A 255 2.37 -0.43 15.54
C LYS A 255 2.99 -1.75 16.01
N GLU A 256 2.39 -2.87 15.66
CA GLU A 256 2.85 -4.24 15.97
C GLU A 256 4.04 -4.67 15.11
N CYS A 257 4.36 -3.94 14.02
CA CYS A 257 5.51 -4.26 13.19
C CYS A 257 6.85 -4.04 13.93
N ASP A 258 7.90 -4.72 13.46
CA ASP A 258 9.26 -4.56 13.94
C ASP A 258 9.73 -3.11 13.75
N LYS A 259 10.17 -2.49 14.84
CA LYS A 259 10.70 -1.12 14.88
C LYS A 259 11.89 -0.88 13.95
N ALA A 260 12.61 -1.93 13.56
CA ALA A 260 13.70 -1.82 12.62
C ALA A 260 13.22 -1.75 11.15
N CYS A 261 11.91 -1.81 10.85
CA CYS A 261 11.37 -1.54 9.50
C CYS A 261 11.65 -0.11 9.03
N LYS A 262 11.90 0.83 9.95
CA LYS A 262 12.21 2.25 9.67
C LYS A 262 13.44 2.51 8.79
N ASN A 263 14.23 1.49 8.45
CA ASN A 263 15.41 1.63 7.60
C ASN A 263 15.07 1.24 6.16
N PRO A 264 14.96 2.20 5.21
CA PRO A 264 14.70 1.91 3.80
C PRO A 264 15.74 1.00 3.13
N SER A 265 16.97 0.96 3.65
CA SER A 265 18.05 0.08 3.16
C SER A 265 18.03 -1.31 3.81
N ARG A 266 16.95 -1.69 4.51
CA ARG A 266 16.83 -2.97 5.23
C ARG A 266 16.79 -4.18 4.29
N LEU A 267 17.35 -5.27 4.80
CA LEU A 267 17.26 -6.61 4.20
C LEU A 267 15.96 -7.26 4.66
N TYR A 268 15.27 -7.91 3.75
CA TYR A 268 14.21 -8.85 4.09
C TYR A 268 14.65 -10.25 3.67
N TYR A 269 14.51 -11.21 4.59
CA TYR A 269 14.71 -12.62 4.26
C TYR A 269 13.47 -13.15 3.52
N GLY A 270 13.71 -14.13 2.64
CA GLY A 270 12.64 -14.90 2.03
C GLY A 270 11.74 -15.61 3.04
N GLY A 271 10.75 -16.31 2.51
CA GLY A 271 9.66 -16.89 3.28
C GLY A 271 9.31 -18.30 2.85
N ARG A 272 8.17 -18.79 3.35
CA ARG A 272 7.66 -20.13 3.04
C ARG A 272 6.39 -20.10 2.20
N GLU A 273 5.44 -19.26 2.57
CA GLU A 273 4.09 -19.32 1.98
C GLU A 273 3.55 -17.91 1.73
N ILE A 274 2.77 -17.76 0.65
CA ILE A 274 2.00 -16.56 0.35
C ILE A 274 0.63 -16.71 1.00
N VAL A 275 0.31 -15.83 1.95
CA VAL A 275 -0.98 -15.85 2.67
C VAL A 275 -2.00 -14.88 2.06
N TYR A 276 -1.52 -13.93 1.27
CA TYR A 276 -2.36 -13.02 0.49
C TYR A 276 -1.58 -12.53 -0.73
N LYS A 277 -2.26 -12.39 -1.87
CA LYS A 277 -1.68 -11.87 -3.12
C LYS A 277 -2.77 -11.24 -3.97
N ASP A 278 -2.54 -10.00 -4.38
CA ASP A 278 -3.26 -9.29 -5.42
C ASP A 278 -2.26 -8.39 -6.16
N ILE A 279 -1.73 -8.90 -7.27
CA ILE A 279 -0.69 -8.23 -8.05
C ILE A 279 -1.20 -7.04 -8.87
N THR A 280 -2.52 -6.88 -8.96
CA THR A 280 -3.14 -5.71 -9.59
C THR A 280 -3.11 -4.52 -8.63
N ARG A 281 -2.92 -4.77 -7.33
CA ARG A 281 -2.87 -3.73 -6.32
C ARG A 281 -1.53 -3.05 -6.25
N SER A 282 -1.64 -1.75 -6.10
CA SER A 282 -0.55 -0.88 -5.76
C SER A 282 -1.06 0.35 -5.06
N ILE A 283 -0.18 0.95 -4.28
CA ILE A 283 -0.53 2.05 -3.41
C ILE A 283 0.13 3.34 -3.86
N ASP A 284 -0.62 4.45 -3.81
CA ASP A 284 -0.01 5.76 -3.92
C ASP A 284 0.77 6.04 -2.63
N PRO A 285 2.06 6.40 -2.67
CA PRO A 285 2.79 6.84 -1.48
C PRO A 285 2.05 7.90 -0.64
N TYR A 286 1.31 8.80 -1.28
CA TYR A 286 0.54 9.84 -0.60
C TYR A 286 -0.74 9.32 0.06
N GLU A 287 -1.38 8.27 -0.46
CA GLU A 287 -2.54 7.62 0.18
C GLU A 287 -2.17 7.11 1.58
N ILE A 288 -0.94 6.61 1.76
CA ILE A 288 -0.42 6.15 3.06
C ILE A 288 -0.34 7.32 4.05
N ILE A 289 0.26 8.44 3.62
CA ILE A 289 0.47 9.62 4.45
C ILE A 289 -0.88 10.24 4.85
N ASP A 290 -1.78 10.37 3.88
CA ASP A 290 -3.12 10.90 4.09
C ASP A 290 -3.90 10.02 5.08
N THR A 291 -3.88 8.69 4.89
CA THR A 291 -4.56 7.75 5.80
C THR A 291 -4.03 7.84 7.22
N TYR A 292 -2.71 7.93 7.39
CA TYR A 292 -2.11 8.16 8.70
C TYR A 292 -2.58 9.49 9.30
N CYS A 293 -2.55 10.58 8.54
CA CYS A 293 -3.04 11.87 9.01
C CYS A 293 -4.52 11.77 9.43
N TYR A 294 -5.38 11.16 8.61
CA TYR A 294 -6.80 10.94 8.88
C TYR A 294 -7.04 10.14 10.17
N SER A 295 -6.23 9.11 10.43
CA SER A 295 -6.31 8.32 11.66
C SER A 295 -6.12 9.16 12.93
N LEU A 296 -5.33 10.25 12.86
CA LEU A 296 -5.11 11.16 13.98
C LEU A 296 -6.31 12.08 14.28
N PHE A 297 -7.25 12.26 13.34
CA PHE A 297 -8.45 13.08 13.56
C PHE A 297 -9.57 12.31 14.27
N GLY A 298 -9.60 10.97 14.14
CA GLY A 298 -10.65 10.10 14.70
C GLY A 298 -10.49 9.78 16.18
N GLU A 299 -9.34 10.06 16.79
CA GLU A 299 -9.14 9.94 18.24
C GLU A 299 -9.85 11.10 18.94
N SER A 300 -11.07 10.84 19.39
CA SER A 300 -11.99 11.75 20.08
C SER A 300 -11.43 12.23 21.43
N ASP A 301 -10.54 13.23 21.38
CA ASP A 301 -10.25 14.25 22.40
C ASP A 301 -8.91 14.90 22.06
N ASN A 302 -8.84 15.74 21.01
CA ASN A 302 -7.52 16.29 20.67
C ASN A 302 -7.52 17.73 20.15
N SER A 303 -7.32 18.65 21.08
CA SER A 303 -6.51 19.84 20.83
C SER A 303 -5.06 19.48 20.38
N ASN A 304 -4.63 18.21 20.46
CA ASN A 304 -3.27 17.79 20.12
C ASN A 304 -3.09 17.13 18.74
N TYR A 305 -4.11 16.97 17.88
CA TYR A 305 -3.88 16.38 16.54
C TYR A 305 -2.90 17.24 15.73
N LYS A 306 -3.04 18.58 15.79
CA LYS A 306 -2.08 19.52 15.19
C LYS A 306 -0.67 19.33 15.75
N ARG A 307 -0.55 19.00 17.04
CA ARG A 307 0.72 18.69 17.69
C ARG A 307 1.28 17.37 17.17
N ASN A 308 0.46 16.32 17.04
CA ASN A 308 0.88 15.01 16.54
C ASN A 308 1.31 15.08 15.08
N ILE A 309 0.56 15.79 14.21
CA ILE A 309 0.95 16.04 12.82
C ILE A 309 2.26 16.83 12.77
N ARG A 310 2.41 17.91 13.57
CA ARG A 310 3.68 18.64 13.67
C ARG A 310 4.83 17.75 14.13
N THR A 311 4.64 16.95 15.17
CA THR A 311 5.66 16.03 15.69
C THR A 311 6.05 15.01 14.64
N PHE A 312 5.09 14.45 13.90
CA PHE A 312 5.35 13.55 12.80
C PHE A 312 6.13 14.25 11.68
N CYS A 313 5.65 15.38 11.17
CA CYS A 313 6.34 16.16 10.13
C CYS A 313 7.76 16.56 10.54
N SER A 314 7.98 16.98 11.79
CA SER A 314 9.32 17.24 12.31
C SER A 314 10.19 15.99 12.37
N LYS A 315 9.64 14.84 12.79
CA LYS A 315 10.36 13.54 12.85
C LYS A 315 10.80 13.08 11.46
N VAL A 316 10.02 13.35 10.42
CA VAL A 316 10.27 12.91 9.04
C VAL A 316 10.82 14.01 8.13
N ALA A 317 11.07 15.20 8.68
CA ALA A 317 11.56 16.40 7.97
C ALA A 317 10.68 16.83 6.78
N LEU A 318 9.36 16.72 6.92
CA LEU A 318 8.39 17.26 5.98
C LEU A 318 7.97 18.67 6.37
N ASN A 319 7.80 19.53 5.36
CA ASN A 319 7.21 20.84 5.55
C ASN A 319 5.71 20.71 5.82
N LEU A 320 5.14 21.69 6.52
CA LEU A 320 3.70 21.81 6.70
C LEU A 320 3.13 22.85 5.74
N GLU A 321 1.99 22.54 5.14
CA GLU A 321 1.18 23.48 4.38
C GLU A 321 -0.26 23.42 4.94
N ASN A 322 -0.78 24.56 5.40
CA ASN A 322 -2.10 24.66 6.03
C ASN A 322 -2.34 23.69 7.21
N GLY A 323 -1.27 23.29 7.91
CA GLY A 323 -1.34 22.39 9.06
C GLY A 323 -1.35 20.89 8.71
N LEU A 324 -1.14 20.54 7.44
CA LEU A 324 -0.97 19.18 6.93
C LEU A 324 0.43 19.01 6.33
N PRO A 325 0.95 17.78 6.16
CA PRO A 325 2.19 17.56 5.44
C PRO A 325 2.11 18.13 4.01
N LYS A 326 3.06 18.97 3.64
CA LYS A 326 3.19 19.48 2.27
C LYS A 326 3.52 18.30 1.36
N LYS A 327 2.61 17.97 0.44
CA LYS A 327 2.88 16.99 -0.61
C LYS A 327 3.96 17.56 -1.52
N ASN A 328 5.07 16.86 -1.70
CA ASN A 328 6.06 17.26 -2.69
C ASN A 328 5.44 16.98 -4.06
N VAL A 329 4.84 18.00 -4.68
CA VAL A 329 4.56 17.94 -6.11
C VAL A 329 5.93 17.90 -6.77
N ALA A 330 6.43 16.71 -7.08
CA ALA A 330 7.55 16.60 -7.99
C ALA A 330 7.08 17.24 -9.29
N ASN A 331 7.69 18.36 -9.66
CA ASN A 331 7.45 19.04 -10.93
C ASN A 331 7.64 18.03 -12.07
N VAL A 332 6.52 17.56 -12.63
CA VAL A 332 6.47 17.05 -13.99
C VAL A 332 6.39 18.27 -14.92
N ALA A 333 7.48 19.03 -14.97
CA ALA A 333 7.76 20.10 -15.94
C ALA A 333 9.16 20.63 -15.62
N ASP A 334 10.16 20.18 -16.38
CA ASP A 334 11.44 20.86 -16.70
C ASP A 334 12.52 19.86 -17.16
N SER A 335 12.14 18.88 -18.00
CA SER A 335 13.09 18.17 -18.87
C SER A 335 12.60 18.14 -20.32
N ILE A 336 12.04 19.27 -20.77
CA ILE A 336 12.08 19.64 -22.19
C ILE A 336 12.87 20.95 -22.28
N SER A 337 14.18 20.79 -22.51
CA SER A 337 15.01 21.77 -23.20
C SER A 337 16.13 21.00 -23.89
N ILE A 338 15.97 20.80 -25.21
CA ILE A 338 17.08 20.68 -26.15
C ILE A 338 17.77 22.04 -26.22
#